data_AF-A0A7R9IRM4-F1
#
_entry.id   AF-A0A7R9IRM4-F1
#
_cell.length_a   1.000
_cell.length_b   1.000
_cell.length_c   1.000
_cell.angle_alpha   90.00
_cell.angle_beta   90.00
_cell.angle_gamma   90.00
#
_symmetry.space_group_name_H-M   'P 1'
#
loop_
_entity.id
_entity.type
_entity.pdbx_description
1 polymer ?
#
loop_
_entity_poly.entity_id
_entity_poly.type
_entity_poly.pdbx_seq_one_letter_code
_entity_poly.pdbx_strand_id
1 'polypeptide(L)'
;FKVVVCNYLEELHEHIDTSQLTVDLGGDLPYCHEDWLKHRVALEKFSSNTKTVSVSLDDFTHSLEDTEFPNDVDATQQLLKSQGVQYSLLKKEILDAAKHGEALLDSIRNHPSGDSKLTYSEDKLYRVCPYILGNVTAVERLLVQLEETERTFDEFWQNHSSRLRQCLELRMFEQDFKDLQSNFDCHLKTICEMTEVGETVARVDTLLREMKAFQKICKSDIDRAEELIVTGQQLLSSRHHGPLDCVQPKCSELERMCTQLFDRLTSRFQTLTKCRELQERIEKANKWCACGIDLLASQQMEKCWSSAEQAEQCLADIQCFIASAEQFKLSNPKEFRSLFQDSITPETKALVTQV
;
A
#
# COMPACT_ATOMS: atom_id res chain seq x y z
N PHE A 1 72.99 11.96 21.03
CA PHE A 1 72.80 12.95 19.96
C PHE A 1 74.10 13.71 19.78
N LYS A 2 74.68 13.71 18.56
CA LYS A 2 75.86 14.51 18.23
C LYS A 2 75.36 15.81 17.62
N VAL A 3 75.68 16.94 18.23
CA VAL A 3 75.35 18.28 17.70
C VAL A 3 76.60 18.79 17.00
N VAL A 4 76.45 19.19 15.74
CA VAL A 4 77.53 19.79 14.94
C VAL A 4 77.11 21.22 14.62
N VAL A 5 77.97 22.19 14.92
CA VAL A 5 77.74 23.61 14.66
C VAL A 5 78.53 23.99 13.42
N CYS A 6 77.84 24.35 12.35
CA CYS A 6 78.46 24.82 11.12
C CYS A 6 78.55 26.34 11.16
N ASN A 7 79.72 26.91 10.84
CA ASN A 7 79.96 28.35 10.91
C ASN A 7 79.76 29.06 9.56
N TYR A 8 79.71 28.31 8.47
CA TYR A 8 79.50 28.78 7.10
C TYR A 8 78.87 27.69 6.22
N LEU A 9 78.41 28.04 5.03
CA LEU A 9 77.54 27.21 4.19
C LEU A 9 78.24 25.94 3.68
N GLU A 10 79.53 26.05 3.37
CA GLU A 10 80.33 24.95 2.84
C GLU A 10 80.52 23.83 3.89
N GLU A 11 80.64 24.17 5.17
CA GLU A 11 80.71 23.21 6.30
C GLU A 11 79.38 22.45 6.47
N LEU A 12 78.24 23.09 6.13
CA LEU A 12 76.94 22.42 6.12
C LEU A 12 76.88 21.36 5.01
N HIS A 13 77.44 21.66 3.83
CA HIS A 13 77.45 20.77 2.66
C HIS A 13 78.37 19.55 2.85
N GLU A 14 79.37 19.64 3.74
CA GLU A 14 80.18 18.47 4.15
C GLU A 14 79.39 17.45 4.98
N HIS A 15 78.29 17.88 5.59
CA HIS A 15 77.47 17.06 6.47
C HIS A 15 76.11 16.67 5.88
N ILE A 16 75.55 17.50 5.00
CA ILE A 16 74.23 17.31 4.38
C ILE A 16 74.37 17.53 2.87
N ASP A 17 73.89 16.56 2.11
CA ASP A 17 73.87 16.63 0.64
C ASP A 17 73.01 17.81 0.16
N THR A 18 73.48 18.55 -0.83
CA THR A 18 72.81 19.74 -1.36
C THR A 18 71.42 19.44 -1.93
N SER A 19 71.15 18.20 -2.35
CA SER A 19 69.81 17.76 -2.78
C SER A 19 68.77 17.72 -1.67
N GLN A 20 69.19 17.79 -0.40
CA GLN A 20 68.30 17.81 0.77
C GLN A 20 68.11 19.21 1.35
N LEU A 21 68.78 20.21 0.80
CA LEU A 21 68.74 21.60 1.27
C LEU A 21 67.92 22.46 0.31
N THR A 22 67.14 23.39 0.85
CA THR A 22 66.39 24.35 0.04
C THR A 22 67.33 25.34 -0.63
N VAL A 23 66.84 26.05 -1.66
CA VAL A 23 67.61 27.07 -2.40
C VAL A 23 68.19 28.15 -1.47
N ASP A 24 67.46 28.52 -0.41
CA ASP A 24 67.91 29.49 0.60
C ASP A 24 69.15 29.02 1.39
N LEU A 25 69.42 27.71 1.41
CA LEU A 25 70.58 27.05 2.03
C LEU A 25 71.56 26.50 0.97
N GLY A 26 71.53 27.06 -0.24
CA GLY A 26 72.43 26.68 -1.34
C GLY A 26 72.24 25.25 -1.84
N GLY A 27 71.04 24.68 -1.67
CA GLY A 27 70.71 23.35 -2.17
C GLY A 27 69.73 23.35 -3.35
N ASP A 28 69.43 22.15 -3.83
CA ASP A 28 68.61 21.91 -5.02
C ASP A 28 67.19 21.42 -4.68
N LEU A 29 66.82 21.34 -3.39
CA LEU A 29 65.49 20.91 -2.96
C LEU A 29 64.47 22.02 -3.28
N PRO A 30 63.52 21.77 -4.20
CA PRO A 30 62.47 22.73 -4.47
C PRO A 30 61.48 22.76 -3.32
N TYR A 31 61.32 23.95 -2.75
CA TYR A 31 60.44 24.21 -1.63
C TYR A 31 59.89 25.63 -1.74
N CYS A 32 58.57 25.76 -1.63
CA CYS A 32 57.90 27.05 -1.51
C CYS A 32 57.11 27.06 -0.20
N HIS A 33 57.57 27.85 0.77
CA HIS A 33 56.92 27.94 2.08
C HIS A 33 55.47 28.41 1.96
N GLU A 34 55.20 29.38 1.08
CA GLU A 34 53.88 29.95 0.87
C GLU A 34 52.89 28.92 0.32
N ASP A 35 53.29 28.15 -0.71
CA ASP A 35 52.46 27.09 -1.29
C ASP A 35 52.25 25.94 -0.30
N TRP A 36 53.31 25.54 0.42
CA TRP A 36 53.19 24.52 1.47
C TRP A 36 52.19 24.96 2.54
N LEU A 37 52.28 26.19 3.03
CA LEU A 37 51.39 26.74 4.05
C LEU A 37 49.96 26.83 3.53
N LYS A 38 49.75 27.32 2.30
CA LYS A 38 48.43 27.39 1.64
C LYS A 38 47.78 26.00 1.53
N HIS A 39 48.52 25.01 1.03
CA HIS A 39 48.03 23.63 0.93
C HIS A 39 47.75 23.02 2.30
N ARG A 40 48.61 23.28 3.29
CA ARG A 40 48.42 22.76 4.65
C ARG A 40 47.16 23.34 5.30
N VAL A 41 46.95 24.65 5.20
CA VAL A 41 45.74 25.30 5.73
C VAL A 41 44.48 24.78 5.03
N ALA A 42 44.53 24.56 3.71
CA ALA A 42 43.40 24.00 2.97
C ALA A 42 43.10 22.54 3.38
N LEU A 43 44.14 21.71 3.56
CA LEU A 43 44.01 20.35 4.08
C LEU A 43 43.42 20.32 5.50
N GLU A 44 43.86 21.22 6.38
CA GLU A 44 43.32 21.31 7.74
C GLU A 44 41.83 21.71 7.74
N LYS A 45 41.44 22.65 6.87
CA LYS A 45 40.02 23.00 6.67
C LYS A 45 39.21 21.82 6.14
N PHE A 46 39.71 21.11 5.14
CA PHE A 46 39.05 19.92 4.60
C PHE A 46 38.92 18.80 5.65
N SER A 47 39.98 18.55 6.42
CA SER A 47 39.95 17.59 7.53
C SER A 47 38.93 17.99 8.59
N SER A 48 38.84 19.27 8.95
CA SER A 48 37.82 19.78 9.87
C SER A 48 36.41 19.58 9.32
N ASN A 49 36.17 19.89 8.04
CA ASN A 49 34.88 19.68 7.39
C ASN A 49 34.46 18.21 7.40
N THR A 50 35.40 17.30 7.06
CA THR A 50 35.18 15.84 7.08
C THR A 50 34.76 15.36 8.46
N LYS A 51 35.40 15.87 9.53
CA LYS A 51 35.01 15.56 10.91
C LYS A 51 33.62 16.08 11.25
N THR A 52 33.28 17.30 10.85
CA THR A 52 31.94 17.86 11.07
C THR A 52 30.87 17.03 10.40
N VAL A 53 31.06 16.65 9.13
CA VAL A 53 30.15 15.76 8.40
C VAL A 53 30.01 14.43 9.13
N SER A 54 31.12 13.80 9.52
CA SER A 54 31.08 12.53 10.26
C SER A 54 30.26 12.63 11.55
N VAL A 55 30.46 13.68 12.35
CA VAL A 55 29.69 13.90 13.59
C VAL A 55 28.20 14.08 13.30
N SER A 56 27.84 14.85 12.27
CA SER A 56 26.43 15.04 11.90
C SER A 56 25.76 13.76 11.41
N LEU A 57 26.49 12.89 10.71
CA LEU A 57 26.01 11.56 10.31
C LEU A 57 25.84 10.64 11.52
N ASP A 58 26.79 10.64 12.45
CA ASP A 58 26.72 9.86 13.68
C ASP A 58 25.52 10.29 14.53
N ASP A 59 25.34 11.60 14.77
CA ASP A 59 24.22 12.15 15.54
C ASP A 59 22.87 11.74 14.95
N PHE A 60 22.72 11.81 13.62
CA PHE A 60 21.51 11.37 12.95
C PHE A 60 21.31 9.85 13.05
N THR A 61 22.37 9.06 12.89
CA THR A 61 22.32 7.59 13.03
C THR A 61 21.85 7.18 14.42
N HIS A 62 22.41 7.78 15.48
CA HIS A 62 21.96 7.55 16.86
C HIS A 62 20.50 7.95 17.05
N SER A 63 20.08 9.10 16.50
CA SER A 63 18.68 9.51 16.55
C SER A 63 17.74 8.52 15.85
N LEU A 64 18.18 7.87 14.77
CA LEU A 64 17.40 6.84 14.08
C LEU A 64 17.30 5.55 14.89
N GLU A 65 18.37 5.15 15.58
CA GLU A 65 18.37 3.97 16.46
C GLU A 65 17.45 4.14 17.67
N ASP A 66 17.40 5.33 18.25
CA ASP A 66 16.52 5.69 19.37
C ASP A 66 15.06 5.94 18.93
N THR A 67 14.77 5.92 17.62
CA THR A 67 13.42 6.19 17.12
C THR A 67 12.49 5.00 17.37
N GLU A 68 11.48 5.21 18.20
CA GLU A 68 10.35 4.30 18.29
C GLU A 68 9.40 4.45 17.09
N PHE A 69 8.98 3.33 16.50
CA PHE A 69 8.07 3.35 15.36
C PHE A 69 6.64 3.69 15.81
N PRO A 70 5.97 4.68 15.19
CA PRO A 70 4.60 5.05 15.54
C PRO A 70 3.61 3.91 15.29
N ASN A 71 2.47 3.96 15.98
CA ASN A 71 1.37 3.00 15.82
C ASN A 71 0.25 3.48 14.88
N ASP A 72 0.46 4.61 14.19
CA ASP A 72 -0.52 5.26 13.33
C ASP A 72 0.06 5.52 11.94
N VAL A 73 -0.79 5.42 10.90
CA VAL A 73 -0.37 5.55 9.50
C VAL A 73 0.18 6.94 9.21
N ASP A 74 -0.53 8.00 9.61
CA ASP A 74 -0.13 9.38 9.34
C ASP A 74 1.18 9.72 10.05
N ALA A 75 1.29 9.35 11.33
CA ALA A 75 2.52 9.57 12.10
C ALA A 75 3.72 8.82 11.49
N THR A 76 3.54 7.57 11.06
CA THR A 76 4.60 6.75 10.46
C THR A 76 5.02 7.31 9.09
N GLN A 77 4.06 7.74 8.29
CA GLN A 77 4.29 8.36 6.98
C GLN A 77 5.04 9.70 7.11
N GLN A 78 4.68 10.52 8.09
CA GLN A 78 5.36 11.78 8.39
C GLN A 78 6.78 11.55 8.89
N LEU A 79 6.98 10.57 9.77
CA LEU A 79 8.30 10.20 10.27
C LEU A 79 9.23 9.76 9.13
N LEU A 80 8.76 8.85 8.26
CA LEU A 80 9.53 8.39 7.10
C LEU A 80 9.91 9.56 6.18
N LYS A 81 8.96 10.47 5.93
CA LYS A 81 9.20 11.66 5.10
C LYS A 81 10.23 12.59 5.75
N SER A 82 10.08 12.89 7.03
CA SER A 82 10.97 13.78 7.79
C SER A 82 12.41 13.23 7.79
N GLN A 83 12.57 11.97 8.16
CA GLN A 83 13.88 11.30 8.20
C GLN A 83 14.49 11.20 6.79
N GLY A 84 13.69 10.96 5.76
CA GLY A 84 14.16 10.93 4.37
C GLY A 84 14.68 12.28 3.86
N VAL A 85 14.06 13.39 4.30
CA VAL A 85 14.57 14.74 4.02
C VAL A 85 15.91 14.97 4.72
N GLN A 86 16.02 14.60 6.01
CA GLN A 86 17.28 14.74 6.76
C GLN A 86 18.40 13.90 6.15
N TYR A 87 18.13 12.64 5.80
CA TYR A 87 19.06 11.78 5.07
C TYR A 87 19.53 12.44 3.77
N SER A 88 18.61 13.01 2.97
CA SER A 88 18.96 13.65 1.69
C SER A 88 19.85 14.89 1.86
N LEU A 89 19.64 15.66 2.94
CA LEU A 89 20.47 16.81 3.27
C LEU A 89 21.88 16.38 3.66
N LEU A 90 22.00 15.43 4.59
CA LEU A 90 23.29 14.90 5.04
C LEU A 90 24.05 14.19 3.91
N LYS A 91 23.32 13.45 3.05
CA LYS A 91 23.87 12.84 1.84
C LYS A 91 24.48 13.89 0.91
N LYS A 92 23.83 15.04 0.77
CA LYS A 92 24.38 16.14 -0.03
C LYS A 92 25.63 16.73 0.63
N GLU A 93 25.65 16.90 1.94
CA GLU A 93 26.80 17.45 2.68
C GLU A 93 28.05 16.59 2.52
N ILE A 94 27.92 15.24 2.61
CA ILE A 94 29.06 14.34 2.40
C ILE A 94 29.58 14.37 0.96
N LEU A 95 28.67 14.43 -0.03
CA LEU A 95 29.05 14.54 -1.44
C LEU A 95 29.71 15.89 -1.75
N ASP A 96 29.24 16.97 -1.16
CA ASP A 96 29.84 18.30 -1.33
C ASP A 96 31.21 18.39 -0.64
N ALA A 97 31.40 17.70 0.50
CA ALA A 97 32.71 17.53 1.14
C ALA A 97 33.68 16.74 0.25
N ALA A 98 33.24 15.64 -0.36
CA ALA A 98 34.05 14.86 -1.30
C ALA A 98 34.50 15.70 -2.50
N LYS A 99 33.58 16.43 -3.14
CA LYS A 99 33.91 17.37 -4.24
C LYS A 99 34.93 18.43 -3.83
N HIS A 100 34.83 18.94 -2.60
CA HIS A 100 35.83 19.88 -2.08
C HIS A 100 37.20 19.23 -1.94
N GLY A 101 37.26 17.99 -1.46
CA GLY A 101 38.49 17.20 -1.37
C GLY A 101 39.11 16.90 -2.73
N GLU A 102 38.31 16.56 -3.74
CA GLU A 102 38.75 16.36 -5.12
C GLU A 102 39.35 17.65 -5.72
N ALA A 103 38.66 18.78 -5.56
CA ALA A 103 39.16 20.08 -6.02
C ALA A 103 40.45 20.49 -5.31
N LEU A 104 40.59 20.16 -4.01
CA LEU A 104 41.82 20.37 -3.26
C LEU A 104 42.95 19.49 -3.78
N LEU A 105 42.68 18.20 -4.04
CA LEU A 105 43.64 17.26 -4.58
C LEU A 105 44.16 17.73 -5.95
N ASP A 106 43.27 18.16 -6.83
CA ASP A 106 43.61 18.74 -8.13
C ASP A 106 44.42 20.03 -7.98
N SER A 107 44.07 20.90 -7.03
CA SER A 107 44.85 22.10 -6.75
C SER A 107 46.27 21.77 -6.29
N ILE A 108 46.46 20.75 -5.45
CA ILE A 108 47.78 20.36 -4.95
C ILE A 108 48.63 19.74 -6.06
N ARG A 109 48.02 18.93 -6.94
CA ARG A 109 48.70 18.27 -8.07
C ARG A 109 49.08 19.24 -9.19
N ASN A 110 48.29 20.29 -9.42
CA ASN A 110 48.48 21.24 -10.52
C ASN A 110 49.29 22.50 -10.16
N HIS A 111 49.84 22.60 -8.94
CA HIS A 111 50.64 23.75 -8.50
C HIS A 111 52.12 23.39 -8.32
N PRO A 112 52.90 23.15 -9.40
CA PRO A 112 54.35 23.16 -9.31
C PRO A 112 54.81 24.63 -9.25
N SER A 113 55.32 25.04 -8.09
CA SER A 113 55.87 26.36 -7.86
C SER A 113 56.99 26.68 -8.87
N GLY A 114 56.81 27.76 -9.65
CA GLY A 114 57.88 28.49 -10.33
C GLY A 114 58.09 28.14 -11.81
N ASP A 115 57.48 28.94 -12.69
CA ASP A 115 57.85 29.29 -14.08
C ASP A 115 58.27 28.21 -15.09
N SER A 116 58.26 26.93 -14.71
CA SER A 116 58.71 25.85 -15.56
C SER A 116 57.50 25.14 -16.13
N LYS A 117 57.27 25.34 -17.43
CA LYS A 117 56.41 24.52 -18.30
C LYS A 117 56.96 23.08 -18.43
N LEU A 118 57.37 22.46 -17.34
CA LEU A 118 57.81 21.08 -17.29
C LEU A 118 56.62 20.26 -16.80
N THR A 119 55.94 19.62 -17.74
CA THR A 119 55.07 18.48 -17.48
C THR A 119 55.94 17.34 -16.91
N TYR A 120 56.16 17.36 -15.60
CA TYR A 120 56.71 16.20 -14.90
C TYR A 120 55.65 15.11 -14.89
N SER A 121 56.05 13.87 -15.18
CA SER A 121 55.24 12.69 -14.82
C SER A 121 55.06 12.68 -13.29
N GLU A 122 53.90 12.22 -12.79
CA GLU A 122 53.58 12.14 -11.35
C GLU A 122 54.75 11.59 -10.51
N ASP A 123 55.39 10.51 -10.98
CA ASP A 123 56.52 9.86 -10.31
C ASP A 123 57.75 10.79 -10.13
N LYS A 124 57.96 11.76 -11.02
CA LYS A 124 59.03 12.77 -10.89
C LYS A 124 58.64 13.94 -10.00
N LEU A 125 57.36 14.35 -9.97
CA LEU A 125 56.91 15.47 -9.12
C LEU A 125 57.03 15.12 -7.63
N TYR A 126 56.63 13.89 -7.24
CA TYR A 126 56.73 13.41 -5.86
C TYR A 126 58.17 13.18 -5.39
N ARG A 127 59.08 12.89 -6.33
CA ARG A 127 60.52 12.75 -6.08
C ARG A 127 61.24 14.10 -5.88
N VAL A 128 60.66 15.15 -6.47
CA VAL A 128 61.22 16.51 -6.50
C VAL A 128 60.69 17.33 -5.32
N CYS A 129 59.41 17.21 -4.94
CA CYS A 129 58.83 17.92 -3.80
C CYS A 129 58.20 16.96 -2.77
N PRO A 130 58.97 16.37 -1.83
CA PRO A 130 58.45 15.39 -0.85
C PRO A 130 57.30 15.90 0.02
N TYR A 131 57.20 17.22 0.24
CA TYR A 131 56.12 17.83 1.01
C TYR A 131 54.75 17.79 0.32
N ILE A 132 54.73 17.75 -1.02
CA ILE A 132 53.49 17.66 -1.81
C ILE A 132 52.89 16.27 -1.64
N LEU A 133 53.73 15.22 -1.67
CA LEU A 133 53.31 13.83 -1.48
C LEU A 133 52.57 13.64 -0.15
N GLY A 134 53.09 14.20 0.95
CA GLY A 134 52.44 14.10 2.26
C GLY A 134 51.03 14.71 2.31
N ASN A 135 50.83 15.86 1.65
CA ASN A 135 49.52 16.50 1.56
C ASN A 135 48.58 15.72 0.63
N VAL A 136 49.07 15.25 -0.52
CA VAL A 136 48.30 14.42 -1.48
C VAL A 136 47.79 13.16 -0.80
N THR A 137 48.67 12.37 -0.16
CA THR A 137 48.28 11.14 0.55
C THR A 137 47.30 11.43 1.68
N ALA A 138 47.43 12.56 2.38
CA ALA A 138 46.48 12.94 3.41
C ALA A 138 45.08 13.27 2.85
N VAL A 139 45.00 13.99 1.73
CA VAL A 139 43.72 14.29 1.05
C VAL A 139 43.10 13.01 0.49
N GLU A 140 43.87 12.17 -0.22
CA GLU A 140 43.40 10.89 -0.75
C GLU A 140 42.85 9.99 0.35
N ARG A 141 43.56 9.88 1.48
CA ARG A 141 43.08 9.10 2.62
C ARG A 141 41.75 9.63 3.17
N LEU A 142 41.60 10.96 3.29
CA LEU A 142 40.34 11.56 3.75
C LEU A 142 39.19 11.34 2.76
N LEU A 143 39.47 11.38 1.45
CA LEU A 143 38.48 11.06 0.41
C LEU A 143 38.01 9.60 0.51
N VAL A 144 38.94 8.66 0.66
CA VAL A 144 38.60 7.23 0.87
C VAL A 144 37.76 7.06 2.15
N GLN A 145 38.10 7.75 3.23
CA GLN A 145 37.31 7.71 4.46
C GLN A 145 35.90 8.27 4.27
N LEU A 146 35.75 9.38 3.53
CA LEU A 146 34.43 9.94 3.20
C LEU A 146 33.60 8.97 2.35
N GLU A 147 34.20 8.31 1.36
CA GLU A 147 33.52 7.30 0.54
C GLU A 147 33.03 6.12 1.38
N GLU A 148 33.87 5.59 2.29
CA GLU A 148 33.47 4.52 3.20
C GLU A 148 32.38 4.96 4.19
N THR A 149 32.48 6.18 4.71
CA THR A 149 31.46 6.79 5.59
C THR A 149 30.12 6.97 4.86
N GLU A 150 30.16 7.41 3.60
CA GLU A 150 28.97 7.60 2.77
C GLU A 150 28.27 6.27 2.50
N ARG A 151 29.04 5.24 2.18
CA ARG A 151 28.51 3.91 1.91
C ARG A 151 27.87 3.29 3.15
N THR A 152 28.56 3.35 4.28
CA THR A 152 28.04 2.81 5.56
C THR A 152 26.77 3.54 5.99
N PHE A 153 26.73 4.87 5.81
CA PHE A 153 25.54 5.67 6.05
C PHE A 153 24.35 5.26 5.16
N ASP A 154 24.61 5.03 3.87
CA ASP A 154 23.59 4.56 2.92
C ASP A 154 23.04 3.18 3.28
N GLU A 155 23.92 2.24 3.59
CA GLU A 155 23.53 0.88 3.97
C GLU A 155 22.66 0.91 5.25
N PHE A 156 23.04 1.73 6.25
CA PHE A 156 22.25 1.93 7.46
C PHE A 156 20.87 2.53 7.14
N TRP A 157 20.83 3.62 6.36
CA TRP A 157 19.58 4.28 5.99
C TRP A 157 18.65 3.36 5.19
N GLN A 158 19.19 2.58 4.24
CA GLN A 158 18.40 1.64 3.46
C GLN A 158 17.73 0.59 4.35
N ASN A 159 18.47 0.05 5.32
CA ASN A 159 17.93 -0.90 6.30
C ASN A 159 16.85 -0.24 7.18
N HIS A 160 17.16 0.89 7.81
CA HIS A 160 16.22 1.62 8.68
C HIS A 160 14.94 2.01 7.94
N SER A 161 15.08 2.66 6.79
CA SER A 161 13.93 3.11 6.00
C SER A 161 13.12 1.94 5.41
N SER A 162 13.75 0.80 5.13
CA SER A 162 13.04 -0.43 4.77
C SER A 162 12.17 -0.95 5.91
N ARG A 163 12.71 -1.01 7.13
CA ARG A 163 11.96 -1.41 8.33
C ARG A 163 10.80 -0.46 8.61
N LEU A 164 11.01 0.85 8.46
CA LEU A 164 9.96 1.85 8.67
C LEU A 164 8.87 1.77 7.59
N ARG A 165 9.22 1.49 6.33
CA ARG A 165 8.25 1.23 5.25
C ARG A 165 7.42 -0.03 5.52
N GLN A 166 8.03 -1.11 5.96
CA GLN A 166 7.30 -2.34 6.35
C GLN A 166 6.36 -2.07 7.53
N CYS A 167 6.78 -1.24 8.50
CA CYS A 167 5.92 -0.81 9.58
C CYS A 167 4.70 -0.04 9.06
N LEU A 168 4.91 0.91 8.14
CA LEU A 168 3.85 1.68 7.51
C LEU A 168 2.85 0.77 6.77
N GLU A 169 3.33 -0.16 5.95
CA GLU A 169 2.49 -1.11 5.22
C GLU A 169 1.64 -1.97 6.18
N LEU A 170 2.24 -2.43 7.29
CA LEU A 170 1.51 -3.13 8.33
C LEU A 170 0.42 -2.24 8.92
N ARG A 171 0.71 -0.98 9.26
CA ARG A 171 -0.30 -0.07 9.83
C ARG A 171 -1.45 0.21 8.86
N MET A 172 -1.16 0.39 7.58
CA MET A 172 -2.17 0.55 6.54
C MET A 172 -3.07 -0.69 6.47
N PHE A 173 -2.47 -1.88 6.42
CA PHE A 173 -3.22 -3.14 6.47
C PHE A 173 -4.11 -3.26 7.71
N GLU A 174 -3.59 -2.89 8.89
CA GLU A 174 -4.37 -2.94 10.13
C GLU A 174 -5.54 -1.94 10.15
N GLN A 175 -5.37 -0.77 9.54
CA GLN A 175 -6.41 0.23 9.41
C GLN A 175 -7.50 -0.25 8.43
N ASP A 176 -7.10 -0.67 7.23
CA ASP A 176 -8.05 -1.17 6.21
C ASP A 176 -8.83 -2.40 6.72
N PHE A 177 -8.18 -3.27 7.50
CA PHE A 177 -8.85 -4.38 8.16
C PHE A 177 -9.95 -3.91 9.12
N LYS A 178 -9.67 -2.91 9.97
CA LYS A 178 -10.66 -2.39 10.92
C LYS A 178 -11.84 -1.73 10.20
N ASP A 179 -11.55 -0.98 9.14
CA ASP A 179 -12.58 -0.30 8.34
C ASP A 179 -13.47 -1.33 7.64
N LEU A 180 -12.88 -2.37 7.03
CA LEU A 180 -13.64 -3.48 6.44
C LEU A 180 -14.44 -4.26 7.48
N GLN A 181 -13.85 -4.56 8.63
CA GLN A 181 -14.55 -5.26 9.71
C GLN A 181 -15.80 -4.49 10.13
N SER A 182 -15.69 -3.17 10.33
CA SER A 182 -16.83 -2.32 10.67
C SER A 182 -17.90 -2.31 9.56
N ASN A 183 -17.48 -2.25 8.30
CA ASN A 183 -18.39 -2.32 7.15
C ASN A 183 -19.13 -3.67 7.11
N PHE A 184 -18.42 -4.79 7.26
CA PHE A 184 -19.02 -6.12 7.27
C PHE A 184 -20.01 -6.29 8.42
N ASP A 185 -19.70 -5.81 9.62
CA ASP A 185 -20.62 -5.84 10.76
C ASP A 185 -21.91 -5.04 10.46
N CYS A 186 -21.77 -3.87 9.83
CA CYS A 186 -22.91 -3.06 9.40
C CYS A 186 -23.75 -3.77 8.32
N HIS A 187 -23.10 -4.38 7.33
CA HIS A 187 -23.77 -5.12 6.25
C HIS A 187 -24.50 -6.34 6.79
N LEU A 188 -23.85 -7.11 7.68
CA LEU A 188 -24.43 -8.30 8.32
C LEU A 188 -25.63 -7.93 9.19
N LYS A 189 -25.55 -6.81 9.92
CA LYS A 189 -26.70 -6.30 10.67
C LYS A 189 -27.85 -5.92 9.73
N THR A 190 -27.56 -5.13 8.71
CA THR A 190 -28.55 -4.66 7.72
C THR A 190 -29.28 -5.83 7.06
N ILE A 191 -28.55 -6.85 6.58
CA ILE A 191 -29.18 -8.00 5.93
C ILE A 191 -29.99 -8.86 6.89
N CYS A 192 -29.61 -8.94 8.17
CA CYS A 192 -30.41 -9.64 9.19
C CYS A 192 -31.72 -8.89 9.48
N GLU A 193 -31.73 -7.56 9.38
CA GLU A 193 -32.91 -6.72 9.57
C GLU A 193 -33.83 -6.71 8.34
N MET A 194 -33.34 -7.09 7.15
CA MET A 194 -34.12 -7.25 5.92
C MET A 194 -35.02 -8.50 5.97
N THR A 195 -36.02 -8.52 6.84
CA THR A 195 -36.92 -9.67 7.06
C THR A 195 -38.17 -9.66 6.18
N GLU A 196 -38.56 -8.51 5.62
CA GLU A 196 -39.79 -8.37 4.84
C GLU A 196 -39.78 -9.21 3.57
N VAL A 197 -40.90 -9.86 3.23
CA VAL A 197 -41.00 -10.73 2.06
C VAL A 197 -41.91 -10.17 0.96
N GLY A 198 -42.85 -9.28 1.33
CA GLY A 198 -43.79 -8.61 0.43
C GLY A 198 -45.05 -9.44 0.12
N GLU A 199 -46.20 -8.76 0.14
CA GLU A 199 -47.53 -9.37 -0.04
C GLU A 199 -48.11 -9.23 -1.46
N THR A 200 -47.45 -8.49 -2.34
CA THR A 200 -47.85 -8.28 -3.73
C THR A 200 -46.65 -8.40 -4.65
N VAL A 201 -46.84 -8.77 -5.92
CA VAL A 201 -45.74 -8.89 -6.89
C VAL A 201 -44.96 -7.56 -6.98
N ALA A 202 -45.67 -6.42 -6.98
CA ALA A 202 -45.06 -5.09 -7.03
C ALA A 202 -44.16 -4.78 -5.81
N ARG A 203 -44.56 -5.21 -4.60
CA ARG A 203 -43.71 -5.03 -3.41
C ARG A 203 -42.50 -5.94 -3.46
N VAL A 204 -42.64 -7.22 -3.82
CA VAL A 204 -41.50 -8.14 -3.93
C VAL A 204 -40.51 -7.66 -4.99
N ASP A 205 -40.98 -7.15 -6.14
CA ASP A 205 -40.13 -6.56 -7.18
C ASP A 205 -39.36 -5.32 -6.68
N THR A 206 -39.96 -4.56 -5.76
CA THR A 206 -39.28 -3.42 -5.13
C THR A 206 -38.21 -3.90 -4.14
N LEU A 207 -38.54 -4.88 -3.29
CA LEU A 207 -37.58 -5.51 -2.37
C LEU A 207 -36.40 -6.17 -3.13
N LEU A 208 -36.65 -6.81 -4.27
CA LEU A 208 -35.60 -7.38 -5.12
C LEU A 208 -34.68 -6.30 -5.72
N ARG A 209 -35.21 -5.13 -6.07
CA ARG A 209 -34.40 -4.00 -6.55
C ARG A 209 -33.55 -3.41 -5.42
N GLU A 210 -34.13 -3.21 -4.24
CA GLU A 210 -33.41 -2.77 -3.03
C GLU A 210 -32.30 -3.76 -2.67
N MET A 211 -32.60 -5.06 -2.70
CA MET A 211 -31.64 -6.13 -2.43
C MET A 211 -30.48 -6.15 -3.43
N LYS A 212 -30.75 -5.96 -4.74
CA LYS A 212 -29.69 -5.85 -5.76
C LYS A 212 -28.80 -4.63 -5.55
N ALA A 213 -29.38 -3.49 -5.18
CA ALA A 213 -28.62 -2.29 -4.88
C ALA A 213 -27.71 -2.50 -3.65
N PHE A 214 -28.25 -3.12 -2.59
CA PHE A 214 -27.48 -3.46 -1.40
C PHE A 214 -26.36 -4.48 -1.70
N GLN A 215 -26.65 -5.53 -2.48
CA GLN A 215 -25.64 -6.50 -2.92
C GLN A 215 -24.47 -5.85 -3.66
N LYS A 216 -24.72 -4.80 -4.46
CA LYS A 216 -23.66 -4.06 -5.15
C LYS A 216 -22.72 -3.35 -4.17
N ILE A 217 -23.27 -2.78 -3.09
CA ILE A 217 -22.48 -2.13 -2.03
C ILE A 217 -21.61 -3.18 -1.33
N CYS A 218 -22.23 -4.28 -0.87
CA CYS A 218 -21.51 -5.37 -0.22
C CYS A 218 -20.41 -5.97 -1.11
N LYS A 219 -20.67 -6.13 -2.40
CA LYS A 219 -19.68 -6.66 -3.35
C LYS A 219 -18.44 -5.78 -3.43
N SER A 220 -18.58 -4.45 -3.39
CA SER A 220 -17.42 -3.55 -3.38
C SER A 220 -16.52 -3.78 -2.17
N ASP A 221 -17.08 -4.04 -0.99
CA ASP A 221 -16.30 -4.31 0.23
C ASP A 221 -15.74 -5.74 0.24
N ILE A 222 -16.44 -6.72 -0.35
CA ILE A 222 -15.91 -8.08 -0.56
C ILE A 222 -14.69 -8.04 -1.49
N ASP A 223 -14.80 -7.38 -2.64
CA ASP A 223 -13.70 -7.26 -3.60
C ASP A 223 -12.49 -6.56 -2.95
N ARG A 224 -12.73 -5.49 -2.16
CA ARG A 224 -11.67 -4.81 -1.39
C ARG A 224 -11.04 -5.70 -0.32
N ALA A 225 -11.83 -6.57 0.33
CA ALA A 225 -11.30 -7.52 1.31
C ALA A 225 -10.42 -8.59 0.66
N GLU A 226 -10.79 -9.09 -0.53
CA GLU A 226 -9.97 -10.02 -1.31
C GLU A 226 -8.61 -9.41 -1.69
N GLU A 227 -8.60 -8.15 -2.14
CA GLU A 227 -7.36 -7.40 -2.41
C GLU A 227 -6.50 -7.22 -1.13
N LEU A 228 -7.14 -6.92 0.00
CA LEU A 228 -6.44 -6.76 1.28
C LEU A 228 -5.85 -8.08 1.78
N ILE A 229 -6.53 -9.20 1.56
CA ILE A 229 -6.01 -10.55 1.87
C ILE A 229 -4.74 -10.83 1.06
N VAL A 230 -4.74 -10.52 -0.25
CA VAL A 230 -3.55 -10.65 -1.10
C VAL A 230 -2.42 -9.77 -0.58
N THR A 231 -2.72 -8.53 -0.21
CA THR A 231 -1.74 -7.61 0.40
C THR A 231 -1.16 -8.22 1.70
N GLY A 232 -2.00 -8.77 2.57
CA GLY A 232 -1.55 -9.46 3.79
C GLY A 232 -0.65 -10.67 3.51
N GLN A 233 -0.94 -11.45 2.48
CA GLN A 233 -0.09 -12.58 2.06
C GLN A 233 1.27 -12.11 1.52
N GLN A 234 1.31 -10.98 0.80
CA GLN A 234 2.55 -10.37 0.35
C GLN A 234 3.41 -9.90 1.54
N LEU A 235 2.80 -9.25 2.54
CA LEU A 235 3.47 -8.85 3.78
C LEU A 235 4.08 -10.04 4.52
N LEU A 236 3.35 -11.17 4.58
CA LEU A 236 3.85 -12.41 5.17
C LEU A 236 5.01 -13.04 4.39
N SER A 237 5.07 -12.79 3.07
CA SER A 237 6.12 -13.31 2.19
C SER A 237 7.40 -12.49 2.23
N SER A 238 7.30 -11.17 2.44
CA SER A 238 8.44 -10.23 2.51
C SER A 238 9.21 -10.31 3.84
N ARG A 239 9.26 -11.48 4.50
CA ARG A 239 9.79 -11.70 5.86
C ARG A 239 11.17 -11.09 6.07
N HIS A 240 11.22 -9.88 6.62
CA HIS A 240 12.48 -9.29 7.05
C HIS A 240 12.40 -8.70 8.46
N HIS A 241 11.44 -7.84 8.82
CA HIS A 241 11.47 -7.19 10.15
C HIS A 241 10.08 -6.80 10.71
N GLY A 242 9.45 -7.67 11.53
CA GLY A 242 8.27 -7.28 12.33
C GLY A 242 7.39 -8.44 12.83
N PRO A 243 6.54 -8.23 13.86
CA PRO A 243 5.58 -9.23 14.33
C PRO A 243 4.39 -9.32 13.37
N LEU A 244 4.56 -10.13 12.32
CA LEU A 244 3.51 -10.39 11.31
C LEU A 244 2.53 -11.49 11.74
N ASP A 245 2.66 -12.02 12.96
CA ASP A 245 1.83 -13.10 13.49
C ASP A 245 0.34 -12.71 13.58
N CYS A 246 0.04 -11.41 13.64
CA CYS A 246 -1.33 -10.90 13.65
C CYS A 246 -1.97 -10.79 12.26
N VAL A 247 -1.18 -10.85 11.17
CA VAL A 247 -1.67 -10.66 9.79
C VAL A 247 -2.47 -11.87 9.34
N GLN A 248 -1.93 -13.08 9.52
CA GLN A 248 -2.59 -14.31 9.06
C GLN A 248 -4.00 -14.50 9.67
N PRO A 249 -4.21 -14.35 11.00
CA PRO A 249 -5.54 -14.42 11.59
C PRO A 249 -6.52 -13.39 11.02
N LYS A 250 -6.06 -12.17 10.72
CA LYS A 250 -6.89 -11.12 10.12
C LYS A 250 -7.31 -11.46 8.69
N CYS A 251 -6.40 -12.02 7.89
CA CYS A 251 -6.74 -12.51 6.54
C CYS A 251 -7.80 -13.62 6.60
N SER A 252 -7.60 -14.63 7.46
CA SER A 252 -8.58 -15.71 7.63
C SER A 252 -9.93 -15.22 8.15
N GLU A 253 -9.94 -14.19 9.00
CA GLU A 253 -11.19 -13.57 9.46
C GLU A 253 -11.91 -12.84 8.31
N LEU A 254 -11.20 -12.09 7.47
CA LEU A 254 -11.80 -11.45 6.28
C LEU A 254 -12.39 -12.49 5.31
N GLU A 255 -11.69 -13.59 5.04
CA GLU A 255 -12.20 -14.69 4.21
C GLU A 255 -13.52 -15.25 4.78
N ARG A 256 -13.57 -15.45 6.10
CA ARG A 256 -14.75 -15.91 6.82
C ARG A 256 -15.91 -14.91 6.71
N MET A 257 -15.64 -13.61 6.91
CA MET A 257 -16.64 -12.54 6.81
C MET A 257 -17.20 -12.42 5.39
N CYS A 258 -16.34 -12.50 4.37
CA CYS A 258 -16.73 -12.49 2.96
C CYS A 258 -17.68 -13.64 2.64
N THR A 259 -17.30 -14.86 3.03
CA THR A 259 -18.12 -16.07 2.83
C THR A 259 -19.47 -15.93 3.54
N GLN A 260 -19.46 -15.52 4.81
CA GLN A 260 -20.67 -15.35 5.61
C GLN A 260 -21.62 -14.32 4.98
N LEU A 261 -21.12 -13.16 4.55
CA LEU A 261 -21.95 -12.12 3.93
C LEU A 261 -22.49 -12.59 2.58
N PHE A 262 -21.67 -13.25 1.76
CA PHE A 262 -22.07 -13.80 0.47
C PHE A 262 -23.21 -14.83 0.61
N ASP A 263 -23.11 -15.75 1.57
CA ASP A 263 -24.13 -16.76 1.82
C ASP A 263 -25.44 -16.12 2.27
N ARG A 264 -25.38 -15.10 3.14
CA ARG A 264 -26.57 -14.35 3.59
C ARG A 264 -27.23 -13.59 2.44
N LEU A 265 -26.45 -12.91 1.60
CA LEU A 265 -26.94 -12.21 0.40
C LEU A 265 -27.65 -13.18 -0.54
N THR A 266 -27.02 -14.31 -0.82
CA THR A 266 -27.54 -15.35 -1.71
C THR A 266 -28.83 -15.96 -1.17
N SER A 267 -28.84 -16.35 0.11
CA SER A 267 -30.02 -16.90 0.80
C SER A 267 -31.20 -15.93 0.75
N ARG A 268 -30.97 -14.65 1.08
CA ARG A 268 -32.00 -13.62 1.07
C ARG A 268 -32.58 -13.37 -0.33
N PHE A 269 -31.72 -13.31 -1.34
CA PHE A 269 -32.12 -13.13 -2.72
C PHE A 269 -32.97 -14.31 -3.22
N GLN A 270 -32.58 -15.54 -2.88
CA GLN A 270 -33.34 -16.76 -3.21
C GLN A 270 -34.71 -16.75 -2.54
N THR A 271 -34.82 -16.37 -1.26
CA THR A 271 -36.10 -16.24 -0.56
C THR A 271 -37.03 -15.24 -1.27
N LEU A 272 -36.56 -14.02 -1.56
CA LEU A 272 -37.38 -13.04 -2.28
C LEU A 272 -37.81 -13.53 -3.66
N THR A 273 -36.94 -14.24 -4.38
CA THR A 273 -37.26 -14.80 -5.69
C THR A 273 -38.39 -15.84 -5.60
N LYS A 274 -38.32 -16.76 -4.63
CA LYS A 274 -39.38 -17.76 -4.39
C LYS A 274 -40.70 -17.09 -4.00
N CYS A 275 -40.64 -16.07 -3.16
CA CYS A 275 -41.84 -15.34 -2.72
C CYS A 275 -42.47 -14.54 -3.87
N ARG A 276 -41.66 -13.99 -4.78
CA ARG A 276 -42.16 -13.36 -6.01
C ARG A 276 -42.94 -14.35 -6.86
N GLU A 277 -42.39 -15.55 -7.07
CA GLU A 277 -43.05 -16.62 -7.83
C GLU A 277 -44.38 -17.03 -7.18
N LEU A 278 -44.41 -17.15 -5.84
CA LEU A 278 -45.63 -17.42 -5.09
C LEU A 278 -46.68 -16.32 -5.31
N GLN A 279 -46.32 -15.04 -5.14
CA GLN A 279 -47.25 -13.94 -5.31
C GLN A 279 -47.80 -13.85 -6.74
N GLU A 280 -46.96 -14.11 -7.74
CA GLU A 280 -47.40 -14.14 -9.14
C GLU A 280 -48.43 -15.25 -9.38
N ARG A 281 -48.28 -16.42 -8.75
CA ARG A 281 -49.27 -17.50 -8.85
C ARG A 281 -50.56 -17.16 -8.12
N ILE A 282 -50.48 -16.57 -6.93
CA ILE A 282 -51.65 -16.13 -6.16
C ILE A 282 -52.43 -15.07 -6.95
N GLU A 283 -51.77 -14.05 -7.50
CA GLU A 283 -52.43 -13.01 -8.31
C GLU A 283 -53.12 -13.59 -9.55
N LYS A 284 -52.48 -14.53 -10.25
CA LYS A 284 -53.10 -15.22 -11.40
C LYS A 284 -54.33 -16.03 -10.98
N ALA A 285 -54.26 -16.76 -9.87
CA ALA A 285 -55.37 -17.56 -9.37
C ALA A 285 -56.53 -16.67 -8.91
N ASN A 286 -56.25 -15.61 -8.14
CA ASN A 286 -57.26 -14.63 -7.73
C ASN A 286 -57.94 -13.97 -8.93
N LYS A 287 -57.18 -13.60 -9.97
CA LYS A 287 -57.73 -13.05 -11.21
C LYS A 287 -58.64 -14.05 -11.91
N TRP A 288 -58.25 -15.31 -11.98
CA TRP A 288 -59.08 -16.37 -12.56
C TRP A 288 -60.37 -16.56 -11.75
N CYS A 289 -60.28 -16.67 -10.42
CA CYS A 289 -61.46 -16.75 -9.55
C CYS A 289 -62.41 -15.56 -9.74
N ALA A 290 -61.88 -14.34 -9.84
CA ALA A 290 -62.68 -13.14 -10.11
C ALA A 290 -63.42 -13.25 -11.46
N CYS A 291 -62.74 -13.65 -12.53
CA CYS A 291 -63.39 -13.91 -13.83
C CYS A 291 -64.48 -14.99 -13.74
N GLY A 292 -64.28 -16.02 -12.91
CA GLY A 292 -65.29 -17.06 -12.67
C GLY A 292 -66.52 -16.52 -11.94
N ILE A 293 -66.33 -15.68 -10.93
CA ILE A 293 -67.43 -15.00 -10.23
C ILE A 293 -68.21 -14.10 -11.20
N ASP A 294 -67.51 -13.30 -12.00
CA ASP A 294 -68.13 -12.43 -13.00
C ASP A 294 -68.90 -13.24 -14.05
N LEU A 295 -68.33 -14.36 -14.53
CA LEU A 295 -68.99 -15.28 -15.44
C LEU A 295 -70.29 -15.82 -14.81
N LEU A 296 -70.23 -16.35 -13.60
CA LEU A 296 -71.40 -16.90 -12.90
C LEU A 296 -72.46 -15.83 -12.63
N ALA A 297 -72.06 -14.62 -12.25
CA ALA A 297 -72.98 -13.50 -12.04
C ALA A 297 -73.64 -13.05 -13.35
N SER A 298 -72.95 -13.19 -14.49
CA SER A 298 -73.49 -12.88 -15.82
C SER A 298 -74.50 -13.92 -16.33
N GLN A 299 -74.54 -15.12 -15.72
CA GLN A 299 -75.51 -16.16 -16.03
C GLN A 299 -76.90 -15.77 -15.51
N GLN A 300 -77.67 -15.05 -16.34
CA GLN A 300 -79.04 -14.70 -16.02
C GLN A 300 -79.93 -15.94 -16.07
N MET A 301 -80.36 -16.45 -14.91
CA MET A 301 -81.18 -17.67 -14.81
C MET A 301 -82.45 -17.61 -15.68
N GLU A 302 -83.05 -16.43 -15.87
CA GLU A 302 -84.26 -16.25 -16.68
C GLU A 302 -84.05 -16.55 -18.19
N LYS A 303 -82.83 -16.38 -18.70
CA LYS A 303 -82.48 -16.66 -20.11
C LYS A 303 -82.33 -18.15 -20.40
N CYS A 304 -81.84 -18.92 -19.43
CA CYS A 304 -81.70 -20.38 -19.59
C CYS A 304 -83.04 -21.12 -19.70
N TRP A 305 -84.16 -20.49 -19.32
CA TRP A 305 -85.50 -21.10 -19.32
C TRP A 305 -86.28 -20.75 -20.58
N SER A 306 -85.83 -19.74 -21.33
CA SER A 306 -86.53 -19.19 -22.49
C SER A 306 -86.03 -19.73 -23.84
N SER A 307 -84.82 -20.29 -23.91
CA SER A 307 -84.32 -21.00 -25.10
C SER A 307 -83.29 -22.09 -24.75
N ALA A 308 -83.43 -23.26 -25.37
CA ALA A 308 -82.46 -24.37 -25.24
C ALA A 308 -81.06 -23.97 -25.74
N GLU A 309 -80.97 -23.17 -26.80
CA GLU A 309 -79.72 -22.68 -27.38
C GLU A 309 -78.96 -21.76 -26.41
N GLN A 310 -79.68 -20.97 -25.62
CA GLN A 310 -79.08 -20.11 -24.59
C GLN A 310 -78.55 -20.94 -23.41
N ALA A 311 -79.27 -21.99 -23.00
CA ALA A 311 -78.80 -22.90 -21.97
C ALA A 311 -77.55 -23.68 -22.40
N GLU A 312 -77.47 -24.10 -23.67
CA GLU A 312 -76.29 -24.75 -24.24
C GLU A 312 -75.08 -23.80 -24.28
N GLN A 313 -75.27 -22.54 -24.66
CA GLN A 313 -74.20 -21.55 -24.65
C GLN A 313 -73.66 -21.29 -23.24
N CYS A 314 -74.53 -21.12 -22.24
CA CYS A 314 -74.13 -20.94 -20.85
C CYS A 314 -73.30 -22.13 -20.33
N LEU A 315 -73.70 -23.35 -20.71
CA LEU A 315 -73.00 -24.58 -20.35
C LEU A 315 -71.63 -24.67 -21.06
N ALA A 316 -71.55 -24.29 -22.34
CA ALA A 316 -70.30 -24.23 -23.09
C ALA A 316 -69.32 -23.21 -22.49
N ASP A 317 -69.79 -22.01 -22.11
CA ASP A 317 -68.96 -20.97 -21.49
C ASP A 317 -68.37 -21.43 -20.16
N ILE A 318 -69.18 -22.09 -19.31
CA ILE A 318 -68.72 -22.67 -18.04
C ILE A 318 -67.71 -23.79 -18.27
N GLN A 319 -67.95 -24.69 -19.25
CA GLN A 319 -67.02 -25.77 -19.56
C GLN A 319 -65.69 -25.24 -20.09
N CYS A 320 -65.70 -24.25 -20.98
CA CYS A 320 -64.50 -23.58 -21.46
C CYS A 320 -63.74 -22.89 -20.32
N PHE A 321 -64.45 -22.21 -19.41
CA PHE A 321 -63.82 -21.58 -18.25
C PHE A 321 -63.18 -22.61 -17.31
N ILE A 322 -63.84 -23.73 -17.02
CA ILE A 322 -63.27 -24.82 -16.21
C ILE A 322 -62.03 -25.41 -16.90
N ALA A 323 -62.07 -25.63 -18.22
CA ALA A 323 -60.91 -26.14 -18.97
C ALA A 323 -59.70 -25.20 -18.87
N SER A 324 -59.92 -23.88 -18.78
CA SER A 324 -58.83 -22.91 -18.61
C SER A 324 -58.05 -23.06 -17.30
N ALA A 325 -58.58 -23.77 -16.30
CA ALA A 325 -57.88 -24.06 -15.04
C ALA A 325 -56.60 -24.90 -15.24
N GLU A 326 -56.49 -25.63 -16.35
CA GLU A 326 -55.29 -26.40 -16.70
C GLU A 326 -54.03 -25.53 -16.77
N GLN A 327 -54.18 -24.22 -17.05
CA GLN A 327 -53.07 -23.26 -17.12
C GLN A 327 -52.25 -23.15 -15.82
N PHE A 328 -52.85 -23.52 -14.67
CA PHE A 328 -52.18 -23.49 -13.38
C PHE A 328 -51.30 -24.72 -13.13
N LYS A 329 -51.41 -25.76 -13.97
CA LYS A 329 -50.64 -27.03 -13.87
C LYS A 329 -50.65 -27.63 -12.46
N LEU A 330 -51.78 -27.47 -11.76
CA LEU A 330 -51.99 -28.00 -10.42
C LEU A 330 -52.59 -29.40 -10.54
N SER A 331 -51.73 -30.42 -10.58
CA SER A 331 -52.17 -31.82 -10.57
C SER A 331 -52.78 -32.21 -9.20
N ASN A 332 -52.36 -31.52 -8.13
CA ASN A 332 -52.81 -31.75 -6.76
C ASN A 332 -52.74 -30.46 -5.91
N PRO A 333 -53.80 -30.05 -5.20
CA PRO A 333 -53.78 -28.90 -4.26
C PRO A 333 -52.69 -29.00 -3.18
N LYS A 334 -52.25 -30.22 -2.83
CA LYS A 334 -51.18 -30.44 -1.85
C LYS A 334 -49.78 -30.11 -2.39
N GLU A 335 -49.54 -30.21 -3.70
CA GLU A 335 -48.25 -29.86 -4.32
C GLU A 335 -48.00 -28.36 -4.27
N PHE A 336 -49.03 -27.54 -4.47
CA PHE A 336 -48.93 -26.09 -4.34
C PHE A 336 -48.50 -25.69 -2.93
N ARG A 337 -49.13 -26.30 -1.92
CA ARG A 337 -48.82 -26.01 -0.52
C ARG A 337 -47.43 -26.50 -0.13
N SER A 338 -46.97 -27.66 -0.63
CA SER A 338 -45.63 -28.19 -0.32
C SER A 338 -44.52 -27.41 -1.00
N LEU A 339 -44.73 -26.90 -2.22
CA LEU A 339 -43.74 -26.11 -2.97
C LEU A 339 -43.39 -24.79 -2.28
N PHE A 340 -44.33 -24.22 -1.54
CA PHE A 340 -44.18 -22.91 -0.93
C PHE A 340 -44.24 -22.93 0.60
N GLN A 341 -44.30 -24.12 1.22
CA GLN A 341 -44.45 -24.24 2.68
C GLN A 341 -43.38 -23.48 3.46
N ASP A 342 -42.15 -23.43 2.93
CA ASP A 342 -41.01 -22.73 3.52
C ASP A 342 -40.98 -21.22 3.20
N SER A 343 -41.85 -20.76 2.29
CA SER A 343 -41.97 -19.37 1.85
C SER A 343 -43.28 -18.70 2.32
N ILE A 344 -44.18 -19.47 2.95
CA ILE A 344 -45.39 -18.97 3.57
C ILE A 344 -45.02 -18.29 4.89
N THR A 345 -45.10 -16.96 4.89
CA THR A 345 -45.03 -16.15 6.10
C THR A 345 -46.40 -16.07 6.78
N PRO A 346 -46.50 -15.66 8.06
CA PRO A 346 -47.79 -15.46 8.73
C PRO A 346 -48.76 -14.57 7.93
N GLU A 347 -48.23 -13.58 7.23
CA GLU A 347 -48.96 -12.59 6.43
C GLU A 347 -49.49 -13.19 5.12
N THR A 348 -48.68 -14.01 4.44
CA THR A 348 -49.08 -14.68 3.19
C THR A 348 -49.91 -15.94 3.42
N LYS A 349 -49.92 -16.47 4.63
CA LYS A 349 -50.69 -17.67 5.01
C LYS A 349 -52.20 -17.50 4.81
N ALA A 350 -52.74 -16.32 5.09
CA ALA A 350 -54.17 -16.04 4.88
C ALA A 350 -54.53 -16.05 3.39
N LEU A 351 -53.72 -15.41 2.55
CA LEU A 351 -53.87 -15.37 1.10
C LEU A 351 -53.76 -16.77 0.47
N VAL A 352 -52.74 -17.54 0.86
CA VAL A 352 -52.53 -18.92 0.37
C VAL A 352 -53.62 -19.89 0.84
N THR A 353 -54.35 -19.58 1.91
CA THR A 353 -55.45 -20.43 2.40
C THR A 353 -56.79 -20.08 1.73
N GLN A 354 -56.91 -18.89 1.13
CA GLN A 354 -58.11 -18.46 0.40
C GLN A 354 -58.16 -18.99 -1.05
N VAL A 355 -57.00 -19.13 -1.68
CA VAL A 355 -56.81 -19.74 -3.01
C VAL A 355 -56.73 -21.25 -2.87
#